data_AF-A0A3D0ZUF6-F1
#
_entry.id   AF-A0A3D0ZUF6-F1
#
_cell.length_a   1.000
_cell.length_b   1.000
_cell.length_c   1.000
_cell.angle_alpha   90.00
_cell.angle_beta   90.00
_cell.angle_gamma   90.00
#
_symmetry.space_group_name_H-M   'P 1'
#
loop_
_entity.id
_entity.type
_entity.pdbx_description
1 polymer ?
#
loop_
_entity_poly.entity_id
_entity_poly.type
_entity_poly.pdbx_seq_one_letter_code
_entity_poly.pdbx_strand_id
1 'polypeptide(L)'
;SKSAGQSDMTSIRALTILTAIGGRNETNANLVAEIVNKSNVEIAKVATRATHPIVSSSDFISKTMAQCARYPGYSMVYSELFASGDFVIDLFPVPLEMEGILFSQISDALANVATLGISWVVEKDGQKRRASVLNPEPDYDLAEGDELIVLRHQDEKPQLMSAPSASNLNEKRTIAINMPDLSKVLIITANQNLNLMVEELMNHAASNLEIVVACQNSVEEENSFWQKSSADRIDRLSLKFVEFDLVESSNLEGIAPQDFDVVFITADESQETIDADSRTMLILFLLQELRSRNKDAIFPPVVVELLNSESRELCEATPMTDAVISTEILSTQLAQLVRDPYLETLYNELLNAGGIEIGIREAVHFISDETKISWESICQKGHEFHEVVLGYLRQGKIFVCPNKRSIVELDNKDSVIVLAQQVYR
;
A
#
# COMPACT_ATOMS: atom_id res chain seq x y z
N SER A 1 -9.67 -19.97 -12.01
CA SER A 1 -9.55 -20.61 -10.68
C SER A 1 -8.80 -21.95 -10.68
N LYS A 2 -8.97 -22.87 -11.67
CA LYS A 2 -8.26 -24.17 -11.67
C LYS A 2 -6.74 -24.08 -11.86
N SER A 3 -6.21 -23.11 -12.63
CA SER A 3 -4.75 -22.96 -12.82
C SER A 3 -4.05 -22.40 -11.58
N ALA A 4 -4.62 -21.38 -10.92
CA ALA A 4 -4.05 -20.75 -9.72
C ALA A 4 -3.94 -21.73 -8.54
N GLY A 5 -4.98 -22.52 -8.26
CA GLY A 5 -4.92 -23.53 -7.18
C GLY A 5 -3.90 -24.65 -7.45
N GLN A 6 -3.67 -25.00 -8.73
CA GLN A 6 -2.65 -25.98 -9.10
C GLN A 6 -1.23 -25.38 -9.02
N SER A 7 -1.10 -24.08 -9.28
CA SER A 7 0.13 -23.32 -9.08
C SER A 7 0.53 -23.26 -7.61
N ASP A 8 -0.40 -22.86 -6.72
CA ASP A 8 -0.15 -22.74 -5.28
C ASP A 8 0.31 -24.07 -4.66
N MET A 9 -0.37 -25.17 -4.98
CA MET A 9 0.02 -26.49 -4.48
C MET A 9 1.42 -26.90 -4.94
N THR A 10 1.83 -26.48 -6.14
CA THR A 10 3.18 -26.71 -6.66
C THR A 10 4.20 -25.88 -5.88
N SER A 11 3.93 -24.60 -5.63
CA SER A 11 4.76 -23.71 -4.81
C SER A 11 4.91 -24.23 -3.38
N ILE A 12 3.81 -24.62 -2.72
CA ILE A 12 3.82 -25.19 -1.36
C ILE A 12 4.66 -26.47 -1.32
N ARG A 13 4.50 -27.36 -2.30
CA ARG A 13 5.28 -28.59 -2.37
C ARG A 13 6.77 -28.31 -2.55
N ALA A 14 7.13 -27.40 -3.45
CA ALA A 14 8.52 -27.01 -3.69
C ALA A 14 9.13 -26.42 -2.42
N LEU A 15 8.44 -25.48 -1.78
CA LEU A 15 8.86 -24.84 -0.53
C LEU A 15 9.07 -25.88 0.59
N THR A 16 8.13 -26.82 0.75
CA THR A 16 8.24 -27.90 1.75
C THR A 16 9.50 -28.76 1.53
N ILE A 17 9.81 -29.10 0.28
CA ILE A 17 11.00 -29.89 -0.07
C ILE A 17 12.27 -29.09 0.26
N LEU A 18 12.31 -27.81 -0.11
CA LEU A 18 13.47 -26.94 0.14
C LEU A 18 13.71 -26.74 1.64
N THR A 19 12.67 -26.49 2.44
CA THR A 19 12.77 -26.40 3.91
C THR A 19 13.27 -27.70 4.52
N ALA A 20 12.80 -28.86 4.03
CA ALA A 20 13.25 -30.17 4.52
C ALA A 20 14.72 -30.46 4.18
N ILE A 21 15.23 -29.98 3.05
CA ILE A 21 16.66 -30.09 2.68
C ILE A 21 17.52 -29.12 3.50
N GLY A 22 17.07 -27.87 3.65
CA GLY A 22 17.79 -26.84 4.39
C GLY A 22 18.03 -27.24 5.86
N GLY A 23 17.01 -27.80 6.50
CA GLY A 23 17.13 -28.33 7.88
C GLY A 23 18.07 -29.54 8.03
N ARG A 24 18.46 -30.21 6.93
CA ARG A 24 19.41 -31.34 6.95
C ARG A 24 20.84 -30.92 6.69
N ASN A 25 21.04 -29.85 5.93
CA ASN A 25 22.36 -29.43 5.44
C ASN A 25 22.91 -28.18 6.15
N GLU A 26 22.21 -27.65 7.17
CA GLU A 26 22.55 -26.39 7.85
C GLU A 26 22.81 -25.22 6.88
N THR A 27 22.12 -25.20 5.75
CA THR A 27 22.26 -24.13 4.74
C THR A 27 21.37 -22.95 5.11
N ASN A 28 21.96 -21.79 5.40
CA ASN A 28 21.27 -20.51 5.65
C ASN A 28 20.79 -19.83 4.35
N ALA A 29 20.00 -20.53 3.54
CA ALA A 29 19.35 -19.90 2.39
C ALA A 29 18.08 -19.17 2.85
N ASN A 30 17.97 -17.88 2.55
CA ASN A 30 16.71 -17.17 2.70
C ASN A 30 15.76 -17.63 1.60
N LEU A 31 14.60 -18.14 2.01
CA LEU A 31 13.54 -18.59 1.12
C LEU A 31 12.33 -17.70 1.34
N VAL A 32 11.67 -17.33 0.25
CA VAL A 32 10.39 -16.62 0.23
C VAL A 32 9.53 -17.30 -0.81
N ALA A 33 8.23 -17.40 -0.54
CA ALA A 33 7.28 -17.95 -1.50
C ALA A 33 6.13 -16.99 -1.77
N GLU A 34 5.79 -16.90 -3.05
CA GLU A 34 4.53 -16.33 -3.49
C GLU A 34 3.44 -17.42 -3.48
N ILE A 35 2.30 -17.09 -2.89
CA ILE A 35 1.09 -17.91 -2.93
C ILE A 35 -0.04 -17.04 -3.48
N VAL A 36 -0.62 -17.42 -4.61
CA VAL A 36 -1.61 -16.59 -5.30
C VAL A 36 -2.83 -16.38 -4.38
N ASN A 37 -3.41 -17.45 -3.86
CA ASN A 37 -4.65 -17.36 -3.06
C ASN A 37 -4.37 -17.23 -1.55
N LYS A 38 -4.90 -16.17 -0.91
CA LYS A 38 -4.79 -15.94 0.54
C LYS A 38 -5.23 -17.15 1.37
N SER A 39 -6.25 -17.88 0.94
CA SER A 39 -6.76 -19.07 1.64
C SER A 39 -5.74 -20.20 1.80
N ASN A 40 -4.71 -20.22 0.93
CA ASN A 40 -3.69 -21.27 0.93
C ASN A 40 -2.46 -20.88 1.78
N VAL A 41 -2.35 -19.64 2.25
CA VAL A 41 -1.22 -19.13 3.02
C VAL A 41 -1.04 -19.90 4.33
N GLU A 42 -2.12 -20.16 5.07
CA GLU A 42 -2.03 -20.88 6.34
C GLU A 42 -1.57 -22.33 6.15
N ILE A 43 -2.00 -22.98 5.07
CA ILE A 43 -1.51 -24.32 4.70
C ILE A 43 -0.01 -24.27 4.39
N ALA A 44 0.44 -23.25 3.65
CA ALA A 44 1.84 -23.06 3.32
C ALA A 44 2.70 -22.79 4.57
N LYS A 45 2.22 -21.98 5.51
CA LYS A 45 2.87 -21.72 6.81
C LYS A 45 2.97 -23.01 7.64
N VAL A 46 1.91 -23.82 7.68
CA VAL A 46 1.93 -25.12 8.40
C VAL A 46 2.96 -26.06 7.76
N ALA A 47 2.99 -26.16 6.43
CA ALA A 47 3.91 -27.04 5.70
C ALA A 47 5.39 -26.67 5.93
N THR A 48 5.67 -25.38 6.15
CA THR A 48 7.02 -24.85 6.39
C THR A 48 7.35 -24.60 7.85
N ARG A 49 6.42 -24.82 8.78
CA ARG A 49 6.55 -24.44 10.20
C ARG A 49 6.79 -22.93 10.40
N ALA A 50 6.28 -22.11 9.49
CA ALA A 50 6.40 -20.65 9.50
C ALA A 50 7.84 -20.13 9.64
N THR A 51 8.81 -20.83 9.03
CA THR A 51 10.23 -20.44 9.08
C THR A 51 10.64 -19.48 7.97
N HIS A 52 9.76 -19.22 7.02
CA HIS A 52 10.04 -18.46 5.80
C HIS A 52 8.89 -17.49 5.53
N PRO A 53 9.19 -16.27 5.04
CA PRO A 53 8.15 -15.35 4.62
C PRO A 53 7.30 -15.91 3.49
N ILE A 54 5.99 -15.66 3.57
CA ILE A 54 5.03 -16.05 2.54
C ILE A 54 4.16 -14.86 2.18
N VAL A 55 4.24 -14.44 0.92
CA VAL A 55 3.47 -13.31 0.40
C VAL A 55 2.28 -13.85 -0.37
N SER A 56 1.09 -13.28 -0.12
CA SER A 56 -0.06 -13.56 -0.95
C SER A 56 -0.32 -12.46 -1.96
N SER A 57 -0.29 -12.81 -3.24
CA SER A 57 -0.50 -11.88 -4.35
C SER A 57 -1.92 -11.31 -4.31
N SER A 58 -2.93 -12.17 -4.14
CA SER A 58 -4.34 -11.74 -4.05
C SER A 58 -4.61 -10.82 -2.86
N ASP A 59 -4.01 -11.09 -1.70
CA ASP A 59 -4.13 -10.24 -0.51
C ASP A 59 -3.45 -8.89 -0.71
N PHE A 60 -2.21 -8.90 -1.21
CA PHE A 60 -1.42 -7.72 -1.50
C PHE A 60 -2.12 -6.77 -2.48
N ILE A 61 -2.61 -7.30 -3.60
CA ILE A 61 -3.28 -6.53 -4.64
C ILE A 61 -4.57 -5.92 -4.09
N SER A 62 -5.39 -6.70 -3.39
CA SER A 62 -6.67 -6.23 -2.84
C SER A 62 -6.49 -5.08 -1.85
N LYS A 63 -5.48 -5.19 -0.97
CA LYS A 63 -5.09 -4.13 -0.02
C LYS A 63 -4.58 -2.89 -0.71
N THR A 64 -3.69 -3.05 -1.67
CA THR A 64 -3.13 -1.91 -2.42
C THR A 64 -4.22 -1.17 -3.20
N MET A 65 -5.15 -1.90 -3.84
CA MET A 65 -6.30 -1.31 -4.55
C MET A 65 -7.20 -0.53 -3.60
N ALA A 66 -7.54 -1.08 -2.43
CA ALA A 66 -8.33 -0.39 -1.43
C ALA A 66 -7.66 0.91 -0.94
N GLN A 67 -6.34 0.90 -0.74
CA GLN A 67 -5.58 2.10 -0.37
C GLN A 67 -5.56 3.16 -1.48
N CYS A 68 -5.47 2.76 -2.76
CA CYS A 68 -5.52 3.70 -3.89
C CYS A 68 -6.86 4.44 -4.00
N ALA A 69 -7.97 3.83 -3.55
CA ALA A 69 -9.26 4.52 -3.49
C ALA A 69 -9.35 5.54 -2.36
N ARG A 70 -8.62 5.33 -1.25
CA ARG A 70 -8.55 6.27 -0.13
C ARG A 70 -7.57 7.41 -0.38
N TYR A 71 -6.47 7.10 -1.06
CA TYR A 71 -5.38 8.02 -1.35
C TYR A 71 -5.03 7.97 -2.84
N PRO A 72 -5.65 8.82 -3.68
CA PRO A 72 -5.27 8.91 -5.08
C PRO A 72 -3.77 9.19 -5.25
N GLY A 73 -3.07 8.36 -6.02
CA GLY A 73 -1.61 8.42 -6.17
C GLY A 73 -0.84 7.54 -5.19
N TYR A 74 -1.53 6.77 -4.34
CA TYR A 74 -0.92 5.80 -3.44
C TYR A 74 -0.05 4.79 -4.20
N SER A 75 -0.50 4.30 -5.36
CA SER A 75 0.28 3.30 -6.10
C SER A 75 1.64 3.86 -6.51
N MET A 76 1.66 5.13 -6.95
CA MET A 76 2.88 5.82 -7.35
C MET A 76 3.80 6.03 -6.15
N VAL A 77 3.25 6.42 -4.99
CA VAL A 77 4.00 6.54 -3.73
C VAL A 77 4.59 5.21 -3.30
N TYR A 78 3.78 4.15 -3.30
CA TYR A 78 4.23 2.81 -2.92
C TYR A 78 5.32 2.30 -3.87
N SER A 79 5.14 2.47 -5.17
CA SER A 79 6.13 2.09 -6.17
C SER A 79 7.44 2.87 -6.01
N GLU A 80 7.37 4.18 -5.75
CA GLU A 80 8.58 4.97 -5.52
C GLU A 80 9.32 4.52 -4.25
N LEU A 81 8.59 4.28 -3.15
CA LEU A 81 9.18 3.91 -1.86
C LEU A 81 9.78 2.50 -1.86
N PHE A 82 9.14 1.55 -2.54
CA PHE A 82 9.47 0.12 -2.40
C PHE A 82 9.80 -0.60 -3.71
N ALA A 83 9.39 -0.09 -4.86
CA ALA A 83 9.59 -0.76 -6.16
C ALA A 83 10.62 -0.10 -7.08
N SER A 84 10.98 1.17 -6.86
CA SER A 84 11.95 1.93 -7.68
C SER A 84 13.35 1.31 -7.71
N GLY A 85 13.73 0.63 -6.62
CA GLY A 85 15.08 0.14 -6.39
C GLY A 85 16.05 1.21 -5.86
N ASP A 86 15.63 2.47 -5.77
CA ASP A 86 16.46 3.59 -5.31
C ASP A 86 16.48 3.70 -3.78
N PHE A 87 15.45 3.19 -3.11
CA PHE A 87 15.29 3.25 -1.66
C PHE A 87 15.34 1.86 -1.02
N VAL A 88 15.89 1.81 0.19
CA VAL A 88 15.99 0.59 0.99
C VAL A 88 15.57 0.86 2.42
N ILE A 89 14.96 -0.16 3.04
CA ILE A 89 14.70 -0.18 4.47
C ILE A 89 15.84 -0.94 5.16
N ASP A 90 16.49 -0.28 6.10
CA ASP A 90 17.59 -0.85 6.87
C ASP A 90 17.36 -0.69 8.37
N LEU A 91 18.10 -1.49 9.13
CA LEU A 91 18.24 -1.33 10.57
C LEU A 91 19.48 -0.50 10.88
N PHE A 92 19.29 0.56 11.63
CA PHE A 92 20.36 1.44 12.09
C PHE A 92 20.48 1.34 13.62
N PRO A 93 21.58 0.78 14.16
CA PRO A 93 21.75 0.67 15.59
C PRO A 93 21.87 2.06 16.21
N VAL A 94 21.16 2.28 17.32
CA VAL A 94 21.24 3.55 18.06
C VAL A 94 22.65 3.65 18.66
N PRO A 95 23.42 4.72 18.35
CA PRO A 95 24.73 4.91 18.96
C PRO A 95 24.64 5.00 20.49
N LEU A 96 25.54 4.33 21.21
CA LEU A 96 25.55 4.25 22.69
C LEU A 96 25.53 5.61 23.40
N GLU A 97 26.06 6.66 22.76
CA GLU A 97 26.05 8.04 23.29
C GLU A 97 24.64 8.67 23.30
N MET A 98 23.64 7.98 22.77
CA MET A 98 22.27 8.43 22.56
C MET A 98 21.23 7.55 23.26
N GLU A 99 21.62 6.79 24.29
CA GLU A 99 20.70 6.09 25.19
C GLU A 99 19.82 7.08 25.98
N GLY A 100 18.53 6.76 26.13
CA GLY A 100 17.56 7.62 26.83
C GLY A 100 17.14 8.87 26.06
N ILE A 101 17.43 8.92 24.75
CA ILE A 101 16.90 9.93 23.83
C ILE A 101 15.51 9.47 23.37
N LEU A 102 14.64 10.44 23.08
CA LEU A 102 13.30 10.18 22.56
C LEU A 102 13.32 9.86 21.06
N PHE A 103 12.35 9.09 20.57
CA PHE A 103 12.22 8.74 19.15
C PHE A 103 12.22 9.99 18.23
N SER A 104 11.47 11.02 18.57
CA SER A 104 11.44 12.29 17.81
C SER A 104 12.81 12.95 17.72
N GLN A 105 13.57 12.96 18.81
CA GLN A 105 14.88 13.60 18.89
C GLN A 105 15.91 12.91 18.01
N ILE A 106 15.97 11.57 18.04
CA ILE A 106 16.88 10.82 17.17
C ILE A 106 16.42 10.88 15.71
N SER A 107 15.10 10.87 15.46
CA SER A 107 14.55 11.10 14.13
C SER A 107 15.07 12.41 13.58
N ASP A 108 14.89 13.52 14.30
CA ASP A 108 15.30 14.87 13.91
C ASP A 108 16.82 15.01 13.74
N ALA A 109 17.62 14.24 14.48
CA ALA A 109 19.07 14.24 14.34
C ALA A 109 19.57 13.57 13.05
N LEU A 110 18.79 12.71 12.39
CA LEU A 110 19.21 12.02 11.17
C LEU A 110 18.87 12.82 9.91
N ALA A 111 19.90 13.18 9.14
CA ALA A 111 19.81 14.17 8.07
C ALA A 111 19.09 13.68 6.81
N ASN A 112 19.30 12.43 6.41
CA ASN A 112 19.02 11.95 5.05
C ASN A 112 18.24 10.63 5.05
N VAL A 113 17.42 10.41 6.07
CA VAL A 113 16.59 9.21 6.21
C VAL A 113 15.23 9.60 6.79
N ALA A 114 14.21 8.78 6.53
CA ALA A 114 12.98 8.77 7.30
C ALA A 114 13.02 7.61 8.30
N THR A 115 12.80 7.89 9.59
CA THR A 115 12.78 6.88 10.65
C THR A 115 11.39 6.26 10.75
N LEU A 116 11.19 5.09 10.15
CA LEU A 116 9.90 4.42 10.08
C LEU A 116 9.45 3.84 11.43
N GLY A 117 10.38 3.44 12.28
CA GLY A 117 10.06 2.77 13.53
C GLY A 117 11.26 2.21 14.28
N ILE A 118 10.99 1.25 15.16
CA ILE A 118 11.98 0.63 16.04
C ILE A 118 11.87 -0.89 15.96
N SER A 119 13.01 -1.57 16.07
CA SER A 119 13.15 -3.02 15.99
C SER A 119 14.09 -3.50 17.08
N TRP A 120 13.76 -4.62 17.72
CA TRP A 120 14.57 -5.22 18.77
C TRP A 120 14.49 -6.74 18.72
N VAL A 121 15.41 -7.41 19.43
CA VAL A 121 15.44 -8.87 19.51
C VAL A 121 14.82 -9.32 20.82
N VAL A 122 13.76 -10.13 20.73
CA VAL A 122 13.11 -10.79 21.86
C VAL A 122 13.56 -12.23 21.91
N GLU A 123 14.02 -12.67 23.08
CA GLU A 123 14.30 -14.09 23.34
C GLU A 123 13.09 -14.73 24.02
N LYS A 124 12.41 -15.65 23.32
CA LYS A 124 11.26 -16.39 23.85
C LYS A 124 11.40 -17.88 23.51
N ASP A 125 11.25 -18.73 24.52
CA ASP A 125 11.36 -20.20 24.38
C ASP A 125 12.70 -20.66 23.78
N GLY A 126 13.80 -19.95 24.07
CA GLY A 126 15.13 -20.22 23.53
C GLY A 126 15.30 -19.88 22.04
N GLN A 127 14.29 -19.25 21.43
CA GLN A 127 14.35 -18.71 20.08
C GLN A 127 14.48 -17.19 20.13
N LYS A 128 15.48 -16.65 19.45
CA LYS A 128 15.58 -15.22 19.19
C LYS A 128 14.67 -14.86 18.03
N ARG A 129 13.72 -13.97 18.27
CA ARG A 129 12.83 -13.41 17.25
C ARG A 129 12.97 -11.91 17.24
N ARG A 130 12.90 -11.33 16.05
CA ARG A 130 12.87 -9.89 15.89
C ARG A 130 11.44 -9.40 16.05
N ALA A 131 11.24 -8.36 16.86
CA ALA A 131 10.00 -7.63 16.97
C ALA A 131 10.22 -6.21 16.43
N SER A 132 9.16 -5.58 15.94
CA SER A 132 9.20 -4.23 15.43
C SER A 132 7.90 -3.49 15.73
N VAL A 133 7.99 -2.16 15.77
CA VAL A 133 6.87 -1.23 15.82
C VAL A 133 7.12 -0.12 14.81
N LEU A 134 6.12 0.19 13.99
CA LEU A 134 6.14 1.32 13.07
C LEU A 134 5.49 2.55 13.71
N ASN A 135 5.92 3.74 13.30
CA ASN A 135 5.42 5.03 13.80
C ASN A 135 5.21 5.06 15.33
N PRO A 136 6.25 4.75 16.13
CA PRO A 136 6.13 4.84 17.58
C PRO A 136 5.84 6.28 18.01
N GLU A 137 5.29 6.44 19.21
CA GLU A 137 5.02 7.76 19.76
C GLU A 137 6.28 8.64 19.79
N PRO A 138 6.17 9.95 19.51
CA PRO A 138 7.32 10.86 19.50
C PRO A 138 8.14 10.87 20.80
N ASP A 139 7.50 10.52 21.92
CA ASP A 139 8.08 10.44 23.27
C ASP A 139 8.49 9.01 23.68
N TYR A 140 8.55 8.06 22.75
CA TYR A 140 9.11 6.74 23.02
C TYR A 140 10.58 6.84 23.44
N ASP A 141 10.91 6.31 24.62
CA ASP A 141 12.26 6.23 25.16
C ASP A 141 13.03 5.06 24.51
N LEU A 142 14.10 5.35 23.78
CA LEU A 142 14.93 4.29 23.19
C LEU A 142 15.71 3.50 24.26
N ALA A 143 15.60 2.18 24.19
CA ALA A 143 16.24 1.23 25.10
C ALA A 143 17.54 0.65 24.53
N GLU A 144 18.33 0.03 25.41
CA GLU A 144 19.53 -0.73 25.00
C GLU A 144 19.13 -1.89 24.07
N GLY A 145 19.75 -1.94 22.88
CA GLY A 145 19.48 -2.96 21.87
C GLY A 145 18.37 -2.61 20.88
N ASP A 146 17.75 -1.43 21.01
CA ASP A 146 16.86 -0.90 19.98
C ASP A 146 17.65 -0.53 18.72
N GLU A 147 17.07 -0.87 17.57
CA GLU A 147 17.55 -0.51 16.25
C GLU A 147 16.47 0.31 15.54
N LEU A 148 16.84 1.43 14.94
CA LEU A 148 15.93 2.24 14.14
C LEU A 148 15.66 1.56 12.81
N ILE A 149 14.40 1.47 12.43
CA ILE A 149 13.99 1.11 11.07
C ILE A 149 14.04 2.39 10.25
N VAL A 150 14.92 2.47 9.27
CA VAL A 150 15.12 3.67 8.45
C VAL A 150 14.87 3.40 6.98
N LEU A 151 14.14 4.29 6.33
CA LEU A 151 14.08 4.40 4.89
C LEU A 151 15.16 5.36 4.42
N ARG A 152 15.98 4.94 3.46
CA ARG A 152 17.09 5.74 2.92
C ARG A 152 17.32 5.45 1.44
N HIS A 153 17.98 6.37 0.75
CA HIS A 153 18.51 6.08 -0.59
C HIS A 153 19.60 5.00 -0.50
N GLN A 154 19.63 4.06 -1.45
CA GLN A 154 20.49 2.87 -1.42
C GLN A 154 21.99 3.20 -1.33
N ASP A 155 22.41 4.29 -1.99
CA ASP A 155 23.81 4.74 -2.03
C ASP A 155 24.23 5.60 -0.83
N GLU A 156 23.29 5.98 0.04
CA GLU A 156 23.55 6.87 1.15
C GLU A 156 23.51 6.14 2.50
N LYS A 157 24.43 6.47 3.40
CA LYS A 157 24.37 6.02 4.79
C LYS A 157 23.64 7.05 5.66
N PRO A 158 22.95 6.62 6.74
CA PRO A 158 22.38 7.56 7.71
C PRO A 158 23.45 8.49 8.29
N GLN A 159 23.19 9.80 8.28
CA GLN A 159 24.12 10.82 8.79
C GLN A 159 23.50 11.58 9.96
N LEU A 160 24.26 11.72 11.04
CA LEU A 160 23.89 12.56 12.18
C LEU A 160 24.21 14.03 11.91
N MET A 161 23.25 14.90 12.19
CA MET A 161 23.42 16.35 12.16
C MET A 161 23.94 16.87 13.49
N SER A 162 24.78 17.90 13.43
CA SER A 162 25.19 18.66 14.61
C SER A 162 24.02 19.54 15.07
N ALA A 163 23.41 19.18 16.20
CA ALA A 163 22.28 19.83 16.90
C ALA A 163 21.06 20.20 16.01
N PRO A 164 19.84 19.76 16.37
CA PRO A 164 18.64 20.12 15.61
C PRO A 164 18.43 21.63 15.62
N SER A 165 18.00 22.19 14.49
CA SER A 165 17.58 23.58 14.44
C SER A 165 16.22 23.66 15.12
N ALA A 166 16.10 24.43 16.20
CA ALA A 166 14.78 24.68 16.80
C ALA A 166 13.91 25.41 15.76
N SER A 167 12.92 24.73 15.17
CA SER A 167 11.95 25.40 14.31
C SER A 167 10.88 26.06 15.18
N ASN A 168 10.61 27.33 14.92
CA ASN A 168 9.49 28.06 15.51
C ASN A 168 8.28 27.98 14.55
N LEU A 169 7.78 26.77 14.26
CA LEU A 169 6.48 26.65 13.58
C LEU A 169 5.37 26.97 14.59
N ASN A 170 5.14 28.27 14.79
CA ASN A 170 4.32 28.83 15.87
C ASN A 170 2.80 28.65 15.70
N GLU A 171 2.34 27.84 14.75
CA GLU A 171 0.91 27.61 14.56
C GLU A 171 0.57 26.12 14.69
N LYS A 172 -0.07 25.75 15.82
CA LYS A 172 -0.88 24.54 15.89
C LYS A 172 -2.07 24.71 14.94
N ARG A 173 -1.88 24.39 13.66
CA ARG A 173 -3.00 24.28 12.72
C ARG A 173 -3.70 22.95 12.97
N THR A 174 -4.74 22.99 13.80
CA THR A 174 -5.64 21.84 14.00
C THR A 174 -6.62 21.76 12.83
N ILE A 175 -6.12 21.54 11.62
CA ILE A 175 -7.00 21.17 10.51
C ILE A 175 -7.17 19.66 10.59
N ALA A 176 -8.39 19.20 10.78
CA ALA A 176 -8.68 17.77 10.81
C ALA A 176 -8.34 17.17 9.44
N ILE A 177 -7.47 16.16 9.41
CA ILE A 177 -7.23 15.35 8.22
C ILE A 177 -8.54 14.63 7.89
N ASN A 178 -9.12 14.92 6.72
CA ASN A 178 -10.37 14.30 6.27
C ASN A 178 -10.03 13.13 5.35
N MET A 179 -10.36 11.91 5.77
CA MET A 179 -10.24 10.74 4.90
C MET A 179 -11.53 10.57 4.09
N PRO A 180 -11.46 10.15 2.81
CA PRO A 180 -12.67 9.85 2.04
C PRO A 180 -13.40 8.69 2.71
N ASP A 181 -14.68 8.87 3.02
CA ASP A 181 -15.57 7.77 3.41
C ASP A 181 -16.26 7.27 2.14
N LEU A 182 -15.86 6.07 1.71
CA LEU A 182 -16.43 5.43 0.52
C LEU A 182 -17.79 4.83 0.88
N SER A 183 -18.83 5.27 0.18
CA SER A 183 -20.20 4.81 0.38
C SER A 183 -20.71 4.00 -0.81
N LYS A 184 -20.23 4.30 -2.03
CA LYS A 184 -20.69 3.68 -3.26
C LYS A 184 -19.55 3.40 -4.23
N VAL A 185 -19.31 2.13 -4.52
CA VAL A 185 -18.17 1.63 -5.30
C VAL A 185 -18.65 0.86 -6.53
N LEU A 186 -18.04 1.12 -7.69
CA LEU A 186 -18.21 0.30 -8.88
C LEU A 186 -16.95 -0.54 -9.09
N ILE A 187 -17.10 -1.85 -9.25
CA ILE A 187 -16.01 -2.74 -9.67
C ILE A 187 -16.38 -3.28 -11.05
N ILE A 188 -15.60 -2.91 -12.06
CA ILE A 188 -15.72 -3.44 -13.42
C ILE A 188 -14.71 -4.58 -13.54
N THR A 189 -15.18 -5.68 -14.15
CA THR A 189 -14.57 -7.02 -14.19
C THR A 189 -14.50 -7.70 -12.83
N ALA A 190 -14.93 -8.96 -12.77
CA ALA A 190 -14.77 -9.81 -11.61
C ALA A 190 -13.55 -10.71 -11.85
N ASN A 191 -12.56 -10.62 -10.97
CA ASN A 191 -11.45 -11.55 -10.95
C ASN A 191 -11.47 -12.40 -9.68
N GLN A 192 -10.47 -13.27 -9.53
CA GLN A 192 -10.38 -14.18 -8.38
C GLN A 192 -10.22 -13.46 -7.02
N ASN A 193 -9.86 -12.17 -7.02
CA ASN A 193 -9.61 -11.37 -5.82
C ASN A 193 -10.86 -10.63 -5.31
N LEU A 194 -11.99 -10.70 -6.02
CA LEU A 194 -13.20 -9.93 -5.68
C LEU A 194 -13.63 -10.06 -4.21
N ASN A 195 -13.65 -11.27 -3.65
CA ASN A 195 -14.00 -11.48 -2.23
C ASN A 195 -13.07 -10.73 -1.27
N LEU A 196 -11.75 -10.75 -1.52
CA LEU A 196 -10.76 -10.10 -0.68
C LEU A 196 -10.84 -8.58 -0.82
N MET A 197 -11.06 -8.08 -2.03
CA MET A 197 -11.23 -6.66 -2.29
C MET A 197 -12.48 -6.10 -1.59
N VAL A 198 -13.61 -6.82 -1.64
CA VAL A 198 -14.82 -6.45 -0.92
C VAL A 198 -14.59 -6.47 0.60
N GLU A 199 -13.92 -7.49 1.11
CA GLU A 199 -13.56 -7.57 2.54
C GLU A 199 -12.70 -6.37 2.96
N GLU A 200 -11.72 -5.99 2.15
CA GLU A 200 -10.81 -4.89 2.48
C GLU A 200 -11.49 -3.53 2.41
N LEU A 201 -12.30 -3.28 1.38
CA LEU A 201 -13.12 -2.06 1.32
C LEU A 201 -14.04 -1.95 2.54
N MET A 202 -14.64 -3.06 2.99
CA MET A 202 -15.46 -3.11 4.20
C MET A 202 -14.66 -2.85 5.49
N ASN A 203 -13.41 -3.29 5.55
CA ASN A 203 -12.52 -3.03 6.69
C ASN A 203 -12.12 -1.54 6.80
N HIS A 204 -12.18 -0.79 5.70
CA HIS A 204 -11.91 0.64 5.66
C HIS A 204 -13.15 1.54 5.66
N ALA A 205 -14.34 1.02 5.31
CA ALA A 205 -15.58 1.79 5.26
C ALA A 205 -16.09 2.17 6.65
N ALA A 206 -16.28 3.47 6.89
CA ALA A 206 -16.89 3.96 8.13
C ALA A 206 -18.42 3.89 8.06
N SER A 207 -19.00 4.14 6.88
CA SER A 207 -20.44 4.05 6.63
C SER A 207 -20.87 2.72 5.99
N ASN A 208 -22.14 2.63 5.59
CA ASN A 208 -22.64 1.51 4.81
C ASN A 208 -22.08 1.58 3.40
N LEU A 209 -21.66 0.44 2.87
CA LEU A 209 -21.00 0.35 1.57
C LEU A 209 -21.92 -0.33 0.56
N GLU A 210 -22.22 0.38 -0.53
CA GLU A 210 -22.86 -0.17 -1.72
C GLU A 210 -21.79 -0.50 -2.76
N ILE A 211 -21.71 -1.76 -3.19
CA ILE A 211 -20.81 -2.21 -4.24
C ILE A 211 -21.63 -2.75 -5.41
N VAL A 212 -21.40 -2.20 -6.59
CA VAL A 212 -21.91 -2.74 -7.85
C VAL A 212 -20.75 -3.43 -8.57
N VAL A 213 -20.92 -4.70 -8.92
CA VAL A 213 -19.95 -5.49 -9.69
C VAL A 213 -20.48 -5.67 -11.10
N ALA A 214 -19.77 -5.12 -12.08
CA ALA A 214 -20.08 -5.22 -13.50
C ALA A 214 -19.19 -6.28 -14.15
N CYS A 215 -19.77 -7.42 -14.54
CA CYS A 215 -19.04 -8.56 -15.09
C CYS A 215 -19.84 -9.28 -16.19
N GLN A 216 -19.21 -10.17 -16.95
CA GLN A 216 -19.80 -10.81 -18.13
C GLN A 216 -20.88 -11.86 -17.80
N ASN A 217 -20.85 -12.44 -16.61
CA ASN A 217 -21.85 -13.41 -16.15
C ASN A 217 -22.21 -13.14 -14.69
N SER A 218 -23.06 -12.14 -14.49
CA SER A 218 -23.45 -11.61 -13.18
C SER A 218 -23.97 -12.69 -12.22
N VAL A 219 -24.78 -13.62 -12.72
CA VAL A 219 -25.40 -14.68 -11.92
C VAL A 219 -24.36 -15.70 -11.45
N GLU A 220 -23.41 -16.08 -12.31
CA GLU A 220 -22.36 -17.02 -11.95
C GLU A 220 -21.43 -16.41 -10.90
N GLU A 221 -21.02 -15.15 -11.10
CA GLU A 221 -20.14 -14.45 -10.17
C GLU A 221 -20.79 -14.19 -8.82
N GLU A 222 -22.08 -13.83 -8.79
CA GLU A 222 -22.83 -13.68 -7.55
C GLU A 222 -22.85 -14.99 -6.74
N ASN A 223 -23.16 -16.12 -7.40
CA ASN A 223 -23.16 -17.42 -6.75
C ASN A 223 -21.77 -17.82 -6.25
N SER A 224 -20.72 -17.60 -7.05
CA SER A 224 -19.32 -17.86 -6.70
C SER A 224 -18.88 -17.04 -5.48
N PHE A 225 -19.26 -15.76 -5.43
CA PHE A 225 -18.94 -14.85 -4.33
C PHE A 225 -19.55 -15.35 -3.01
N TRP A 226 -20.86 -15.65 -3.00
CA TRP A 226 -21.56 -16.08 -1.80
C TRP A 226 -21.19 -17.48 -1.31
N GLN A 227 -20.70 -18.35 -2.18
CA GLN A 227 -20.14 -19.65 -1.77
C GLN A 227 -18.84 -19.52 -0.96
N LYS A 228 -18.05 -18.48 -1.25
CA LYS A 228 -16.75 -18.24 -0.59
C LYS A 228 -16.86 -17.27 0.58
N SER A 229 -17.88 -16.42 0.60
CA SER A 229 -18.09 -15.40 1.63
C SER A 229 -18.73 -16.00 2.89
N SER A 230 -18.35 -15.48 4.06
CA SER A 230 -18.98 -15.83 5.34
C SER A 230 -20.12 -14.85 5.64
N ALA A 231 -21.32 -15.38 5.93
CA ALA A 231 -22.55 -14.61 6.01
C ALA A 231 -22.59 -13.54 7.14
N ASP A 232 -21.71 -13.62 8.13
CA ASP A 232 -21.82 -12.83 9.37
C ASP A 232 -21.36 -11.36 9.26
N ARG A 233 -20.85 -10.90 8.10
CA ARG A 233 -20.31 -9.52 7.92
C ARG A 233 -21.16 -8.60 6.99
N ILE A 234 -22.39 -8.99 6.67
CA ILE A 234 -23.16 -8.39 5.55
C ILE A 234 -24.04 -7.19 5.97
N ASP A 235 -24.24 -6.93 7.27
CA ASP A 235 -25.26 -5.95 7.70
C ASP A 235 -25.02 -4.51 7.20
N ARG A 236 -23.77 -4.15 6.88
CA ARG A 236 -23.39 -2.84 6.32
C ARG A 236 -23.06 -2.87 4.81
N LEU A 237 -23.17 -4.03 4.16
CA LEU A 237 -22.80 -4.23 2.75
C LEU A 237 -24.05 -4.44 1.88
N SER A 238 -24.23 -3.60 0.87
CA SER A 238 -25.13 -3.86 -0.24
C SER A 238 -24.30 -4.27 -1.45
N LEU A 239 -24.49 -5.48 -1.97
CA LEU A 239 -23.74 -5.99 -3.11
C LEU A 239 -24.72 -6.33 -4.25
N LYS A 240 -24.45 -5.79 -5.45
CA LYS A 240 -25.26 -6.03 -6.64
C LYS A 240 -24.37 -6.41 -7.82
N PHE A 241 -24.74 -7.46 -8.53
CA PHE A 241 -24.08 -7.86 -9.78
C PHE A 241 -24.90 -7.40 -10.98
N VAL A 242 -24.22 -6.89 -12.00
CA VAL A 242 -24.82 -6.42 -13.25
C VAL A 242 -24.03 -6.94 -14.45
N GLU A 243 -24.74 -7.27 -15.52
CA GLU A 243 -24.10 -7.75 -16.75
C GLU A 243 -23.36 -6.62 -17.46
N PHE A 244 -22.11 -6.88 -17.83
CA PHE A 244 -21.27 -6.01 -18.62
C PHE A 244 -20.34 -6.83 -19.52
N ASP A 245 -20.40 -6.56 -20.82
CA ASP A 245 -19.51 -7.14 -21.82
C ASP A 245 -18.92 -6.00 -22.68
N LEU A 246 -17.64 -6.12 -23.02
CA LEU A 246 -16.93 -5.19 -23.90
C LEU A 246 -17.55 -5.13 -25.31
N VAL A 247 -18.25 -6.18 -25.74
CA VAL A 247 -18.94 -6.21 -27.04
C VAL A 247 -20.18 -5.29 -27.05
N GLU A 248 -20.82 -5.08 -25.90
CA GLU A 248 -22.04 -4.28 -25.74
C GLU A 248 -21.79 -3.02 -24.89
N SER A 249 -21.07 -2.05 -25.45
CA SER A 249 -20.68 -0.81 -24.77
C SER A 249 -21.86 0.02 -24.21
N SER A 250 -23.07 -0.16 -24.74
CA SER A 250 -24.29 0.50 -24.24
C SER A 250 -24.63 0.15 -22.78
N ASN A 251 -24.14 -0.97 -22.26
CA ASN A 251 -24.44 -1.41 -20.90
C ASN A 251 -23.70 -0.56 -19.85
N LEU A 252 -22.54 0.02 -20.20
CA LEU A 252 -21.79 0.89 -19.29
C LEU A 252 -22.49 2.23 -19.03
N GLU A 253 -23.20 2.78 -20.03
CA GLU A 253 -24.03 3.98 -19.84
C GLU A 253 -25.14 3.77 -18.81
N GLY A 254 -25.79 2.59 -18.85
CA GLY A 254 -26.87 2.25 -17.92
C GLY A 254 -26.42 2.06 -16.47
N ILE A 255 -25.14 1.74 -16.25
CA ILE A 255 -24.54 1.62 -14.92
C ILE A 255 -24.31 3.01 -14.28
N ALA A 256 -24.16 4.05 -15.10
CA ALA A 256 -23.83 5.41 -14.69
C ALA A 256 -22.57 5.50 -13.78
N PRO A 257 -21.36 5.15 -14.29
CA PRO A 257 -20.12 5.17 -13.51
C PRO A 257 -19.82 6.50 -12.80
N GLN A 258 -20.33 7.61 -13.31
CA GLN A 258 -20.18 8.94 -12.71
C GLN A 258 -20.90 9.13 -11.36
N ASP A 259 -21.83 8.24 -11.01
CA ASP A 259 -22.62 8.31 -9.77
C ASP A 259 -21.99 7.54 -8.60
N PHE A 260 -20.76 7.05 -8.75
CA PHE A 260 -20.01 6.30 -7.75
C PHE A 260 -18.91 7.17 -7.13
N ASP A 261 -18.47 6.84 -5.92
CA ASP A 261 -17.36 7.52 -5.24
C ASP A 261 -16.01 7.12 -5.87
N VAL A 262 -15.90 5.88 -6.34
CA VAL A 262 -14.73 5.33 -7.01
C VAL A 262 -15.12 4.20 -7.96
N VAL A 263 -14.40 4.11 -9.08
CA VAL A 263 -14.50 3.01 -10.05
C VAL A 263 -13.22 2.21 -10.04
N PHE A 264 -13.34 0.90 -9.89
CA PHE A 264 -12.25 -0.03 -10.03
C PHE A 264 -12.34 -0.81 -11.35
N ILE A 265 -11.19 -1.08 -11.96
CA ILE A 265 -11.09 -2.03 -13.07
C ILE A 265 -10.04 -3.07 -12.68
N THR A 266 -10.45 -4.33 -12.56
CA THR A 266 -9.54 -5.40 -12.14
C THR A 266 -8.95 -6.14 -13.34
N ALA A 267 -7.74 -6.67 -13.20
CA ALA A 267 -7.14 -7.46 -14.27
C ALA A 267 -7.89 -8.80 -14.37
N ASP A 268 -8.49 -9.05 -15.53
CA ASP A 268 -9.27 -10.26 -15.79
C ASP A 268 -8.52 -11.22 -16.73
N GLU A 269 -7.82 -12.17 -16.11
CA GLU A 269 -7.07 -13.24 -16.76
C GLU A 269 -7.94 -14.48 -17.12
N SER A 270 -9.28 -14.39 -17.06
CA SER A 270 -10.16 -15.53 -17.35
C SER A 270 -10.17 -15.96 -18.82
N GLN A 271 -9.81 -15.06 -19.75
CA GLN A 271 -9.78 -15.33 -21.18
C GLN A 271 -8.37 -15.49 -21.71
N GLU A 272 -8.13 -16.53 -22.52
CA GLU A 272 -6.81 -16.80 -23.12
C GLU A 272 -6.53 -15.95 -24.38
N THR A 273 -7.56 -15.38 -25.00
CA THR A 273 -7.45 -14.76 -26.34
C THR A 273 -7.10 -13.29 -26.33
N ILE A 274 -7.46 -12.58 -25.26
CA ILE A 274 -7.16 -11.15 -25.08
C ILE A 274 -6.45 -11.05 -23.73
N ASP A 275 -5.27 -10.44 -23.71
CA ASP A 275 -4.56 -10.22 -22.47
C ASP A 275 -5.34 -9.27 -21.54
N ALA A 276 -5.13 -9.42 -20.23
CA ALA A 276 -5.89 -8.70 -19.22
C ALA A 276 -5.75 -7.18 -19.34
N ASP A 277 -4.54 -6.69 -19.65
CA ASP A 277 -4.26 -5.26 -19.77
C ASP A 277 -5.00 -4.64 -20.95
N SER A 278 -5.01 -5.30 -22.11
CA SER A 278 -5.80 -4.87 -23.27
C SER A 278 -7.28 -4.70 -22.94
N ARG A 279 -7.85 -5.59 -22.11
CA ARG A 279 -9.24 -5.46 -21.65
C ARG A 279 -9.43 -4.25 -20.74
N THR A 280 -8.54 -4.06 -19.76
CA THR A 280 -8.54 -2.89 -18.89
C THR A 280 -8.47 -1.58 -19.69
N MET A 281 -7.59 -1.52 -20.70
CA MET A 281 -7.45 -0.38 -21.60
C MET A 281 -8.74 -0.07 -22.37
N LEU A 282 -9.41 -1.10 -22.92
CA LEU A 282 -10.68 -0.92 -23.64
C LEU A 282 -11.75 -0.33 -22.72
N ILE A 283 -11.85 -0.79 -21.47
CA ILE A 283 -12.79 -0.23 -20.47
C ILE A 283 -12.45 1.24 -20.19
N LEU A 284 -11.17 1.57 -20.01
CA LEU A 284 -10.72 2.95 -19.81
C LEU A 284 -11.10 3.86 -20.99
N PHE A 285 -10.99 3.38 -22.23
CA PHE A 285 -11.42 4.14 -23.41
C PHE A 285 -12.93 4.35 -23.45
N LEU A 286 -13.73 3.36 -23.03
CA LEU A 286 -15.18 3.53 -22.89
C LEU A 286 -15.52 4.58 -21.82
N LEU A 287 -14.85 4.54 -20.66
CA LEU A 287 -15.03 5.56 -19.61
C LEU A 287 -14.60 6.95 -20.10
N GLN A 288 -13.53 7.04 -20.90
CA GLN A 288 -13.09 8.29 -21.51
C GLN A 288 -14.15 8.88 -22.44
N GLU A 289 -14.78 8.03 -23.25
CA GLU A 289 -15.86 8.45 -24.14
C GLU A 289 -17.05 8.99 -23.33
N LEU A 290 -17.46 8.29 -22.27
CA LEU A 290 -18.55 8.72 -21.37
C LEU A 290 -18.26 10.07 -20.72
N ARG A 291 -17.04 10.23 -20.17
CA ARG A 291 -16.57 11.50 -19.59
C ARG A 291 -16.60 12.63 -20.63
N SER A 292 -16.22 12.36 -21.87
CA SER A 292 -16.18 13.39 -22.94
C SER A 292 -17.56 13.93 -23.32
N ARG A 293 -18.62 13.13 -23.15
CA ARG A 293 -20.01 13.50 -23.42
C ARG A 293 -20.61 14.35 -22.28
N ASN A 294 -20.12 14.18 -21.05
CA ASN A 294 -20.56 14.91 -19.85
C ASN A 294 -19.44 15.81 -19.30
N LYS A 295 -19.08 16.87 -20.05
CA LYS A 295 -17.94 17.75 -19.72
C LYS A 295 -18.06 18.53 -18.40
N ASP A 296 -19.28 18.74 -17.92
CA ASP A 296 -19.55 19.52 -16.71
C ASP A 296 -19.59 18.66 -15.43
N ALA A 297 -19.58 17.33 -15.56
CA ALA A 297 -19.62 16.43 -14.42
C ALA A 297 -18.20 16.10 -13.93
N ILE A 298 -18.01 16.13 -12.61
CA ILE A 298 -16.81 15.58 -11.98
C ILE A 298 -16.88 14.06 -12.17
N PHE A 299 -15.87 13.49 -12.82
CA PHE A 299 -15.76 12.05 -12.98
C PHE A 299 -15.05 11.47 -11.75
N PRO A 300 -15.52 10.35 -11.17
CA PRO A 300 -14.89 9.78 -10.00
C PRO A 300 -13.49 9.25 -10.30
N PRO A 301 -12.65 9.08 -9.26
CA PRO A 301 -11.39 8.37 -9.38
C PRO A 301 -11.58 6.99 -10.02
N VAL A 302 -10.68 6.64 -10.94
CA VAL A 302 -10.64 5.34 -11.59
C VAL A 302 -9.31 4.67 -11.23
N VAL A 303 -9.40 3.62 -10.42
CA VAL A 303 -8.24 2.83 -9.97
C VAL A 303 -8.20 1.54 -10.76
N VAL A 304 -7.08 1.27 -11.43
CA VAL A 304 -6.95 0.09 -12.28
C VAL A 304 -5.86 -0.86 -11.79
N GLU A 305 -6.08 -2.15 -11.96
CA GLU A 305 -5.03 -3.15 -11.91
C GLU A 305 -4.48 -3.36 -13.32
N LEU A 306 -3.16 -3.29 -13.46
CA LEU A 306 -2.43 -3.61 -14.67
C LEU A 306 -1.32 -4.62 -14.34
N LEU A 307 -0.97 -5.46 -15.31
CA LEU A 307 0.09 -6.45 -15.18
C LEU A 307 1.42 -5.94 -15.72
N ASN A 308 1.44 -4.92 -16.58
CA ASN A 308 2.64 -4.33 -17.16
C ASN A 308 2.63 -2.79 -17.09
N SER A 309 3.78 -2.18 -16.77
CA SER A 309 3.96 -0.73 -16.78
C SER A 309 3.82 -0.09 -18.17
N GLU A 310 4.14 -0.79 -19.26
CA GLU A 310 3.95 -0.29 -20.64
C GLU A 310 2.48 0.07 -20.91
N SER A 311 1.54 -0.71 -20.36
CA SER A 311 0.10 -0.49 -20.48
C SER A 311 -0.34 0.80 -19.78
N ARG A 312 0.36 1.21 -18.72
CA ARG A 312 0.07 2.44 -17.97
C ARG A 312 0.34 3.68 -18.82
N GLU A 313 1.45 3.71 -19.55
CA GLU A 313 1.84 4.85 -20.41
C GLU A 313 0.79 5.08 -21.52
N LEU A 314 0.22 4.01 -22.07
CA LEU A 314 -0.83 4.09 -23.08
C LEU A 314 -2.16 4.65 -22.56
N CYS A 315 -2.34 4.67 -21.23
CA CYS A 315 -3.57 5.09 -20.56
C CYS A 315 -3.51 6.49 -19.94
N GLU A 316 -2.42 7.23 -20.07
CA GLU A 316 -2.24 8.55 -19.44
C GLU A 316 -3.34 9.58 -19.80
N ALA A 317 -3.90 9.49 -21.02
CA ALA A 317 -4.94 10.40 -21.50
C ALA A 317 -6.38 9.96 -21.15
N THR A 318 -6.53 8.88 -20.37
CA THR A 318 -7.83 8.31 -19.96
C THR A 318 -8.28 8.88 -18.59
N PRO A 319 -9.46 8.51 -18.06
CA PRO A 319 -9.90 8.91 -16.72
C PRO A 319 -9.16 8.18 -15.59
N MET A 320 -8.20 7.31 -15.89
CA MET A 320 -7.37 6.61 -14.91
C MET A 320 -6.72 7.62 -13.95
N THR A 321 -7.04 7.49 -12.67
CA THR A 321 -6.42 8.32 -11.61
C THR A 321 -5.28 7.62 -10.92
N ASP A 322 -5.35 6.29 -10.80
CA ASP A 322 -4.27 5.50 -10.24
C ASP A 322 -4.20 4.10 -10.87
N ALA A 323 -3.02 3.48 -10.86
CA ALA A 323 -2.80 2.17 -11.46
C ALA A 323 -1.83 1.32 -10.64
N VAL A 324 -2.31 0.17 -10.16
CA VAL A 324 -1.49 -0.82 -9.45
C VAL A 324 -0.87 -1.76 -10.47
N ILE A 325 0.45 -1.69 -10.65
CA ILE A 325 1.20 -2.63 -11.48
C ILE A 325 1.55 -3.85 -10.63
N SER A 326 0.64 -4.82 -10.59
CA SER A 326 0.64 -5.85 -9.55
C SER A 326 1.89 -6.72 -9.58
N THR A 327 2.33 -7.13 -10.77
CA THR A 327 3.47 -8.04 -10.96
C THR A 327 4.80 -7.42 -10.53
N GLU A 328 5.03 -6.14 -10.87
CA GLU A 328 6.28 -5.42 -10.58
C GLU A 328 6.46 -5.19 -9.09
N ILE A 329 5.41 -4.68 -8.45
CA ILE A 329 5.44 -4.37 -7.02
C ILE A 329 5.65 -5.65 -6.20
N LEU A 330 4.93 -6.74 -6.54
CA LEU A 330 5.09 -8.04 -5.89
C LEU A 330 6.50 -8.61 -6.09
N SER A 331 7.03 -8.56 -7.31
CA SER A 331 8.36 -9.08 -7.62
C SER A 331 9.45 -8.37 -6.81
N THR A 332 9.36 -7.04 -6.69
CA THR A 332 10.32 -6.27 -5.89
C THR A 332 10.17 -6.57 -4.40
N GLN A 333 8.94 -6.67 -3.88
CA GLN A 333 8.71 -7.04 -2.48
C GLN A 333 9.30 -8.41 -2.16
N LEU A 334 9.09 -9.42 -3.01
CA LEU A 334 9.69 -10.75 -2.85
C LEU A 334 11.21 -10.69 -2.83
N ALA A 335 11.83 -9.92 -3.74
CA ALA A 335 13.28 -9.74 -3.77
C ALA A 335 13.83 -9.11 -2.48
N GLN A 336 13.13 -8.11 -1.92
CA GLN A 336 13.50 -7.50 -0.66
C GLN A 336 13.36 -8.46 0.52
N LEU A 337 12.30 -9.26 0.57
CA LEU A 337 12.11 -10.28 1.62
C LEU A 337 13.17 -11.39 1.57
N VAL A 338 13.66 -11.73 0.38
CA VAL A 338 14.78 -12.68 0.24
C VAL A 338 16.06 -12.10 0.86
N ARG A 339 16.29 -10.79 0.70
CA ARG A 339 17.43 -10.12 1.32
C ARG A 339 17.25 -10.01 2.84
N ASP A 340 16.08 -9.52 3.25
CA ASP A 340 15.76 -9.13 4.63
C ASP A 340 14.40 -9.72 5.07
N PRO A 341 14.36 -10.97 5.57
CA PRO A 341 13.10 -11.64 5.95
C PRO A 341 12.29 -10.91 7.03
N TYR A 342 12.92 -10.06 7.84
CA TYR A 342 12.23 -9.30 8.89
C TYR A 342 11.22 -8.30 8.31
N LEU A 343 11.39 -7.86 7.06
CA LEU A 343 10.49 -6.93 6.38
C LEU A 343 9.08 -7.51 6.18
N GLU A 344 8.88 -8.82 6.34
CA GLU A 344 7.54 -9.44 6.27
C GLU A 344 6.58 -8.80 7.26
N THR A 345 7.05 -8.55 8.48
CA THR A 345 6.23 -7.93 9.54
C THR A 345 5.86 -6.50 9.19
N LEU A 346 6.82 -5.73 8.69
CA LEU A 346 6.65 -4.34 8.25
C LEU A 346 5.65 -4.26 7.09
N TYR A 347 5.82 -5.07 6.04
CA TYR A 347 4.92 -5.06 4.89
C TYR A 347 3.50 -5.48 5.25
N ASN A 348 3.36 -6.47 6.12
CA ASN A 348 2.05 -6.87 6.61
C ASN A 348 1.37 -5.73 7.40
N GLU A 349 2.13 -5.00 8.22
CA GLU A 349 1.61 -3.87 9.00
C GLU A 349 1.16 -2.73 8.08
N LEU A 350 2.01 -2.30 7.12
CA LEU A 350 1.70 -1.18 6.20
C LEU A 350 0.48 -1.40 5.31
N LEU A 351 0.15 -2.65 5.00
CA LEU A 351 -0.92 -2.98 4.05
C LEU A 351 -2.21 -3.43 4.74
N ASN A 352 -2.17 -3.79 6.02
CA ASN A 352 -3.38 -4.22 6.73
C ASN A 352 -4.29 -3.03 7.02
N ALA A 353 -5.61 -3.25 6.89
CA ALA A 353 -6.58 -2.36 7.51
C ALA A 353 -6.39 -2.30 9.03
N GLY A 354 -6.24 -1.08 9.54
CA GLY A 354 -6.04 -0.77 10.94
C GLY A 354 -4.58 -0.93 11.36
N GLY A 355 -4.07 0.07 12.09
CA GLY A 355 -2.65 0.15 12.42
C GLY A 355 -1.98 1.27 11.65
N ILE A 356 -0.74 1.03 11.23
CA ILE A 356 0.09 2.02 10.56
C ILE A 356 -0.10 1.93 9.04
N GLU A 357 -0.34 3.07 8.40
CA GLU A 357 -0.54 3.19 6.95
C GLU A 357 0.33 4.29 6.37
N ILE A 358 0.55 4.23 5.05
CA ILE A 358 1.09 5.36 4.30
C ILE A 358 -0.08 6.29 3.94
N GLY A 359 0.00 7.53 4.39
CA GLY A 359 -0.95 8.58 4.11
C GLY A 359 -0.40 9.62 3.14
N ILE A 360 -1.30 10.22 2.36
CA ILE A 360 -1.02 11.42 1.56
C ILE A 360 -1.82 12.56 2.18
N ARG A 361 -1.15 13.64 2.57
CA ARG A 361 -1.74 14.79 3.26
C ARG A 361 -1.54 16.05 2.43
N GLU A 362 -2.52 16.95 2.42
CA GLU A 362 -2.33 18.25 1.79
C GLU A 362 -1.20 19.02 2.47
N ALA A 363 -0.30 19.65 1.70
CA ALA A 363 0.85 20.35 2.26
C ALA A 363 0.46 21.53 3.17
N VAL A 364 -0.76 22.08 3.01
CA VAL A 364 -1.32 23.16 3.85
C VAL A 364 -1.36 22.81 5.35
N HIS A 365 -1.37 21.53 5.70
CA HIS A 365 -1.29 21.06 7.09
C HIS A 365 0.09 21.23 7.71
N PHE A 366 1.15 21.25 6.89
CA PHE A 366 2.55 21.25 7.32
C PHE A 366 3.26 22.60 7.11
N ILE A 367 2.73 23.45 6.23
CA ILE A 367 3.33 24.74 5.86
C ILE A 367 2.56 25.92 6.45
N SER A 368 3.29 26.97 6.80
CA SER A 368 2.73 28.30 7.08
C SER A 368 2.51 29.07 5.77
N ASP A 369 2.12 30.35 5.84
CA ASP A 369 1.96 31.21 4.66
C ASP A 369 3.29 31.49 3.93
N GLU A 370 4.42 31.04 4.48
CA GLU A 370 5.74 31.10 3.84
C GLU A 370 5.92 29.94 2.85
N THR A 371 6.31 30.26 1.62
CA THR A 371 6.52 29.25 0.57
C THR A 371 7.86 28.53 0.66
N LYS A 372 8.79 28.96 1.54
CA LYS A 372 10.12 28.35 1.71
C LYS A 372 10.28 27.87 3.14
N ILE A 373 10.35 26.56 3.31
CA ILE A 373 10.43 25.92 4.62
C ILE A 373 11.55 24.88 4.61
N SER A 374 12.24 24.69 5.73
CA SER A 374 13.21 23.60 5.83
C SER A 374 12.47 22.26 5.95
N TRP A 375 13.01 21.23 5.33
CA TRP A 375 12.45 19.88 5.45
C TRP A 375 12.43 19.39 6.90
N GLU A 376 13.45 19.74 7.69
CA GLU A 376 13.48 19.52 9.15
C GLU A 376 12.22 20.06 9.86
N SER A 377 11.75 21.26 9.50
CA SER A 377 10.56 21.87 10.11
C SER A 377 9.30 21.09 9.76
N ILE A 378 9.18 20.59 8.51
CA ILE A 378 8.06 19.73 8.10
C ILE A 378 8.07 18.41 8.88
N CYS A 379 9.25 17.78 9.03
CA CYS A 379 9.38 16.56 9.84
C CYS A 379 8.98 16.79 11.30
N GLN A 380 9.46 17.89 11.91
CA GLN A 380 9.09 18.28 13.27
C GLN A 380 7.58 18.52 13.40
N LYS A 381 6.96 19.10 12.36
CA LYS A 381 5.51 19.29 12.31
C LYS A 381 4.74 17.97 12.24
N GLY A 382 5.27 16.97 11.53
CA GLY A 382 4.70 15.62 11.49
C GLY A 382 4.62 14.99 12.88
N HIS A 383 5.64 15.16 13.72
CA HIS A 383 5.61 14.64 15.10
C HIS A 383 4.46 15.25 15.93
N GLU A 384 4.06 16.50 15.68
CA GLU A 384 2.88 17.10 16.35
C GLU A 384 1.57 16.42 15.96
N PHE A 385 1.53 15.75 14.79
CA PHE A 385 0.39 14.97 14.31
C PHE A 385 0.51 13.47 14.62
N HIS A 386 1.57 13.05 15.34
CA HIS A 386 1.90 11.64 15.54
C HIS A 386 2.11 10.88 14.21
N GLU A 387 2.74 11.55 13.24
CA GLU A 387 3.04 11.02 11.92
C GLU A 387 4.56 11.14 11.61
N VAL A 388 5.14 10.13 10.97
CA VAL A 388 6.50 10.23 10.42
C VAL A 388 6.42 10.73 8.98
N VAL A 389 7.07 11.85 8.69
CA VAL A 389 7.14 12.37 7.31
C VAL A 389 8.16 11.58 6.48
N LEU A 390 7.73 11.02 5.35
CA LEU A 390 8.54 10.21 4.45
C LEU A 390 9.07 11.00 3.24
N GLY A 391 8.31 11.99 2.77
CA GLY A 391 8.59 12.69 1.54
C GLY A 391 7.45 13.63 1.13
N TYR A 392 7.50 14.13 -0.09
CA TYR A 392 6.44 14.99 -0.63
C TYR A 392 6.19 14.73 -2.13
N LEU A 393 4.98 15.04 -2.56
CA LEU A 393 4.55 15.04 -3.95
C LEU A 393 4.45 16.49 -4.43
N ARG A 394 5.17 16.81 -5.51
CA ARG A 394 5.13 18.13 -6.15
C ARG A 394 5.11 17.98 -7.66
N GLN A 395 4.14 18.62 -8.32
CA GLN A 395 3.98 18.59 -9.79
C GLN A 395 4.02 17.16 -10.38
N GLY A 396 3.39 16.20 -9.69
CA GLY A 396 3.37 14.79 -10.11
C GLY A 396 4.68 14.02 -9.90
N LYS A 397 5.70 14.63 -9.25
CA LYS A 397 6.96 13.97 -8.88
C LYS A 397 7.03 13.74 -7.40
N ILE A 398 7.49 12.56 -7.01
CA ILE A 398 7.71 12.20 -5.61
C ILE A 398 9.16 12.48 -5.25
N PHE A 399 9.36 13.03 -4.06
CA PHE A 399 10.66 13.25 -3.45
C PHE A 399 10.68 12.53 -2.10
N VAL A 400 11.41 11.43 -2.02
CA VAL A 400 11.51 10.58 -0.83
C VAL A 400 12.76 10.92 -0.02
N CYS A 401 12.64 10.93 1.30
CA CYS A 401 13.72 11.21 2.24
C CYS A 401 14.61 12.43 1.88
N PRO A 402 14.04 13.62 1.57
CA PRO A 402 14.86 14.80 1.35
C PRO A 402 15.81 15.05 2.53
N ASN A 403 16.99 15.61 2.25
CA ASN A 403 17.89 16.00 3.34
C ASN A 403 17.19 17.03 4.23
N LYS A 404 17.18 16.84 5.55
CA LYS A 404 16.50 17.72 6.52
C LYS A 404 16.97 19.18 6.46
N ARG A 405 18.21 19.44 6.01
CA ARG A 405 18.74 20.79 5.81
C ARG A 405 18.30 21.44 4.49
N SER A 406 17.68 20.67 3.59
CA SER A 406 17.17 21.22 2.34
C SER A 406 16.00 22.18 2.61
N ILE A 407 15.94 23.24 1.81
CA ILE A 407 14.78 24.14 1.78
C ILE A 407 13.90 23.67 0.65
N VAL A 408 12.64 23.42 0.96
CA VAL A 408 11.62 23.01 -0.01
C VAL A 408 10.65 24.16 -0.24
N GLU A 409 10.14 24.21 -1.46
CA GLU A 409 9.05 25.11 -1.83
C GLU A 409 7.80 24.28 -2.09
N LEU A 410 6.83 24.36 -1.18
CA LEU A 410 5.54 23.67 -1.30
C LEU A 410 4.41 24.70 -1.33
N ASP A 411 3.39 24.42 -2.14
CA ASP A 411 2.14 25.18 -2.15
C ASP A 411 0.94 24.31 -1.73
N ASN A 412 -0.27 24.87 -1.78
CA ASN A 412 -1.49 24.19 -1.36
C ASN A 412 -1.98 23.06 -2.30
N LYS A 413 -1.34 22.87 -3.46
CA LYS A 413 -1.62 21.78 -4.40
C LYS A 413 -0.64 20.62 -4.22
N ASP A 414 0.44 20.84 -3.49
CA ASP A 414 1.41 19.81 -3.16
C ASP A 414 0.91 18.96 -1.99
N SER A 415 1.51 17.79 -1.81
CA SER A 415 1.15 16.87 -0.73
C SER A 415 2.38 16.36 0.01
N VAL A 416 2.21 16.07 1.29
CA VAL A 416 3.22 15.46 2.15
C VAL A 416 2.86 13.99 2.33
N ILE A 417 3.84 13.12 2.15
CA ILE A 417 3.73 11.68 2.30
C ILE A 417 4.16 11.34 3.72
N VAL A 418 3.32 10.62 4.44
CA VAL A 418 3.51 10.32 5.86
C VAL A 418 3.26 8.86 6.15
N LEU A 419 3.87 8.38 7.23
CA LEU A 419 3.48 7.17 7.94
C LEU A 419 2.60 7.60 9.10
N ALA A 420 1.37 7.08 9.16
CA ALA A 420 0.36 7.54 10.09
C ALA A 420 -0.41 6.37 10.70
N GLN A 421 -0.95 6.57 11.90
CA GLN A 421 -1.91 5.64 12.48
C GLN A 421 -3.29 5.83 11.84
N GLN A 422 -3.88 4.76 11.31
CA GLN A 422 -5.26 4.76 10.85
C GLN A 422 -6.18 4.99 12.05
N VAL A 423 -6.89 6.12 12.04
CA VAL A 423 -7.87 6.48 13.07
C VAL A 423 -9.25 6.03 12.59
N TYR A 424 -9.81 4.99 13.21
CA TYR A 424 -11.24 4.68 13.06
C TYR A 424 -12.05 5.72 13.83
N ARG A 425 -13.00 6.38 13.15
CA ARG A 425 -13.99 7.27 13.80
C ARG A 425 -15.27 6.51 14.12
#